data_AF-A0A1W9R4I5-F1
#
_entry.id   AF-A0A1W9R4I5-F1
#
_cell.length_a   1.000
_cell.length_b   1.000
_cell.length_c   1.000
_cell.angle_alpha   90.00
_cell.angle_beta   90.00
_cell.angle_gamma   90.00
#
_symmetry.space_group_name_H-M   'P 1'
#
loop_
_entity.id
_entity.type
_entity.pdbx_description
1 polymer ?
#
loop_
_entity_poly.entity_id
_entity_poly.type
_entity_poly.pdbx_seq_one_letter_code
_entity_poly.pdbx_strand_id
1 'polypeptide(L)'
;MEMNKMKMAELKINIPEDILYTLNETKNDFTRKMRLYAAMELYKTQKLSMGKASELAEMNKIDFMFELGKYEIPAINYDVDDFKEEAEWIMRK
;
A
#
# COMPACT_ATOMS: atom_id res chain seq x y z
N MET A 1 3.21 -30.19 -9.72
CA MET A 1 3.89 -28.88 -9.53
C MET A 1 3.50 -28.39 -8.15
N GLU A 2 4.41 -28.51 -7.19
CA GLU A 2 4.18 -28.03 -5.82
C GLU A 2 3.97 -26.51 -5.89
N MET A 3 2.77 -26.03 -5.60
CA MET A 3 2.52 -24.60 -5.44
C MET A 3 3.28 -24.16 -4.20
N ASN A 4 4.30 -23.32 -4.39
CA ASN A 4 5.18 -22.82 -3.35
C ASN A 4 4.31 -22.14 -2.25
N LYS A 5 4.05 -22.84 -1.14
CA LYS A 5 3.29 -22.31 0.00
C LYS A 5 4.11 -21.15 0.59
N MET A 6 3.62 -19.92 0.40
CA MET A 6 4.19 -18.75 1.07
C MET A 6 4.15 -18.98 2.59
N LYS A 7 5.31 -18.85 3.24
CA LYS A 7 5.39 -18.89 4.70
C LYS A 7 4.78 -17.60 5.24
N MET A 8 3.76 -17.74 6.07
CA MET A 8 3.11 -16.62 6.75
C MET A 8 3.82 -16.34 8.07
N ALA A 9 4.02 -15.06 8.37
CA ALA A 9 4.46 -14.59 9.68
C ALA A 9 3.29 -13.91 10.40
N GLU A 10 3.08 -14.22 11.68
CA GLU A 10 2.05 -13.58 12.50
C GLU A 10 2.67 -12.40 13.27
N LEU A 11 2.02 -11.23 13.20
CA LEU A 11 2.38 -10.05 13.98
C LEU A 11 1.30 -9.79 15.04
N LYS A 12 1.69 -9.77 16.31
CA LYS A 12 0.80 -9.42 17.44
C LYS A 12 1.19 -8.07 18.01
N ILE A 13 0.23 -7.18 18.10
CA ILE A 13 0.39 -5.84 18.67
C ILE A 13 -0.65 -5.70 19.78
N ASN A 14 -0.20 -5.37 20.98
CA ASN A 14 -1.08 -5.04 22.09
C ASN A 14 -1.39 -3.54 22.01
N ILE A 15 -2.68 -3.21 22.02
CA ILE A 15 -3.17 -1.83 22.05
C ILE A 15 -4.12 -1.66 23.24
N PRO A 16 -4.22 -0.46 23.80
CA PRO A 16 -5.33 -0.09 24.66
C PRO A 16 -6.67 -0.29 23.93
N GLU A 17 -7.63 -0.97 24.59
CA GLU A 17 -8.93 -1.31 24.00
C GLU A 17 -9.81 -0.08 23.77
N ASP A 18 -9.60 0.97 24.56
CA ASP A 18 -10.23 2.29 24.43
C ASP A 18 -9.94 3.00 23.10
N ILE A 19 -8.86 2.66 22.42
CA ILE A 19 -8.59 3.14 21.06
C ILE A 19 -9.69 2.63 20.10
N LEU A 20 -10.09 1.36 20.20
CA LEU A 20 -11.14 0.80 19.36
C LEU A 20 -12.49 1.49 19.63
N TYR A 21 -12.79 1.76 20.91
CA TYR A 21 -13.99 2.50 21.30
C TYR A 21 -13.97 3.94 20.80
N THR A 22 -12.84 4.63 20.91
CA THR A 22 -12.67 6.02 20.47
C THR A 22 -12.82 6.17 18.96
N LEU A 23 -12.32 5.20 18.20
CA LEU A 23 -12.43 5.17 16.75
C LEU A 23 -13.78 4.63 16.26
N ASN A 24 -14.62 4.08 17.16
CA ASN A 24 -15.85 3.36 16.83
C ASN A 24 -15.60 2.25 15.80
N GLU A 25 -14.55 1.45 16.04
CA GLU A 25 -14.11 0.39 15.13
C GLU A 25 -14.09 -0.98 15.82
N THR A 26 -14.36 -2.02 15.04
CA THR A 26 -14.10 -3.38 15.49
C THR A 26 -12.60 -3.68 15.40
N LYS A 27 -12.13 -4.65 16.21
CA LYS A 27 -10.75 -5.15 16.12
C LYS A 27 -10.37 -5.57 14.70
N ASN A 28 -11.30 -6.16 13.95
CA ASN A 28 -11.06 -6.64 12.59
C ASN A 28 -10.87 -5.47 11.62
N ASP A 29 -11.73 -4.44 11.71
CA ASP A 29 -11.62 -3.24 10.86
C ASP A 29 -10.32 -2.49 11.14
N PHE A 30 -10.00 -2.31 12.43
CA PHE A 30 -8.76 -1.65 12.85
C PHE A 30 -7.54 -2.44 12.37
N THR A 31 -7.55 -3.77 12.49
CA THR A 31 -6.45 -4.63 12.01
C THR A 31 -6.26 -4.48 10.50
N ARG A 32 -7.36 -4.45 9.72
CA ARG A 32 -7.30 -4.24 8.27
C ARG A 32 -6.72 -2.87 7.92
N LYS A 33 -7.12 -1.82 8.63
CA LYS A 33 -6.59 -0.46 8.46
C LYS A 33 -5.10 -0.39 8.80
N MET A 34 -4.67 -0.92 9.94
CA MET A 34 -3.27 -0.91 10.35
C MET A 34 -2.36 -1.64 9.37
N ARG A 35 -2.84 -2.76 8.81
CA ARG A 35 -2.14 -3.49 7.77
C ARG A 35 -2.01 -2.67 6.49
N LEU A 36 -3.08 -2.01 6.05
CA LEU A 36 -3.04 -1.11 4.89
C LEU A 36 -2.06 0.06 5.11
N TYR A 37 -2.11 0.69 6.29
CA TYR A 37 -1.20 1.77 6.66
C TYR A 37 0.26 1.33 6.64
N ALA A 38 0.58 0.17 7.20
CA ALA A 38 1.93 -0.39 7.15
C ALA A 38 2.38 -0.67 5.71
N ALA A 39 1.51 -1.26 4.88
CA ALA A 39 1.80 -1.52 3.48
C ALA A 39 2.07 -0.24 2.68
N MET A 40 1.23 0.79 2.87
CA MET A 40 1.39 2.08 2.21
C MET A 40 2.67 2.80 2.64
N GLU A 41 2.97 2.82 3.94
CA GLU A 41 4.18 3.48 4.45
C GLU A 41 5.46 2.78 3.95
N LEU A 42 5.47 1.45 3.96
CA LEU A 42 6.60 0.67 3.45
C LEU A 42 6.76 0.78 1.93
N TYR A 43 5.66 0.96 1.18
CA TYR A 43 5.72 1.26 -0.25
C TYR A 43 6.28 2.68 -0.49
N LYS A 44 5.71 3.68 0.18
CA LYS A 44 6.10 5.09 0.07
C LYS A 44 7.59 5.31 0.38
N THR A 45 8.10 4.61 1.40
CA THR A 45 9.52 4.65 1.79
C THR A 45 10.42 3.72 0.97
N GLN A 46 9.89 3.14 -0.12
CA GLN A 46 10.58 2.23 -1.04
C GLN A 46 11.18 0.99 -0.37
N LYS A 47 10.63 0.57 0.79
CA LYS A 47 11.03 -0.65 1.51
C LYS A 47 10.35 -1.89 0.97
N LEU A 48 9.15 -1.74 0.42
CA LEU A 48 8.44 -2.79 -0.29
C LEU A 48 8.10 -2.34 -1.72
N SER A 49 8.22 -3.27 -2.67
CA SER A 49 7.65 -3.08 -4.01
C SER A 49 6.12 -3.07 -3.94
N MET A 50 5.45 -2.50 -4.95
CA MET A 50 3.97 -2.51 -5.02
C MET A 50 3.40 -3.91 -4.85
N GLY A 51 4.03 -4.94 -5.45
CA GLY A 51 3.56 -6.32 -5.32
C GLY A 51 3.65 -6.88 -3.90
N LYS A 52 4.72 -6.55 -3.15
CA LYS A 52 4.84 -6.99 -1.76
C LYS A 52 4.02 -6.15 -0.80
N ALA A 53 3.85 -4.86 -1.06
CA ALA A 53 2.95 -4.02 -0.30
C ALA A 53 1.49 -4.44 -0.49
N SER A 54 1.05 -4.75 -1.72
CA SER A 54 -0.31 -5.26 -1.96
C SER A 54 -0.54 -6.62 -1.30
N GLU A 55 0.45 -7.51 -1.34
CA GLU A 55 0.39 -8.80 -0.62
C GLU A 55 0.27 -8.58 0.89
N LEU A 56 1.06 -7.67 1.48
CA LEU A 56 0.94 -7.30 2.89
C LEU A 56 -0.44 -6.72 3.21
N ALA A 57 -1.02 -5.90 2.32
CA ALA A 57 -2.36 -5.33 2.47
C ALA A 57 -3.50 -6.36 2.30
N GLU A 58 -3.19 -7.60 1.90
CA GLU A 58 -4.16 -8.61 1.45
C GLU A 58 -5.06 -8.11 0.31
N MET A 59 -4.45 -7.39 -0.64
CA MET A 59 -5.11 -6.81 -1.80
C MET A 59 -4.41 -7.25 -3.08
N ASN A 60 -5.16 -7.28 -4.18
CA ASN A 60 -4.52 -7.32 -5.50
C ASN A 60 -3.87 -5.95 -5.78
N LYS A 61 -2.96 -5.90 -6.77
CA LYS A 61 -2.21 -4.68 -7.09
C LYS A 61 -3.11 -3.50 -7.51
N ILE A 62 -4.22 -3.78 -8.19
CA ILE A 62 -5.14 -2.74 -8.69
C ILE A 62 -5.87 -2.10 -7.51
N ASP A 63 -6.43 -2.90 -6.60
CA ASP A 63 -7.11 -2.40 -5.40
C ASP A 63 -6.14 -1.62 -4.50
N PHE A 64 -4.92 -2.12 -4.32
CA PHE A 64 -3.90 -1.42 -3.56
C PHE A 64 -3.53 -0.07 -4.19
N MET A 65 -3.40 -0.01 -5.52
CA MET A 65 -3.18 1.23 -6.26
C MET A 65 -4.32 2.24 -6.08
N PHE A 66 -5.58 1.78 -6.07
CA PHE A 66 -6.71 2.65 -5.75
C PHE A 66 -6.66 3.18 -4.32
N GLU A 67 -6.27 2.35 -3.34
CA GLU A 67 -6.09 2.81 -1.97
C GLU A 67 -4.98 3.86 -1.88
N LEU A 68 -3.81 3.65 -2.50
CA LEU A 68 -2.73 4.65 -2.53
C LEU A 68 -3.24 6.03 -3.00
N GLY A 69 -4.08 6.05 -4.04
CA GLY A 69 -4.69 7.27 -4.55
C GLY A 69 -5.59 7.99 -3.55
N LYS A 70 -6.34 7.26 -2.70
CA LYS A 70 -7.17 7.85 -1.64
C LYS A 70 -6.37 8.54 -0.55
N TYR A 71 -5.11 8.15 -0.36
CA TYR A 71 -4.17 8.73 0.61
C TYR A 71 -3.12 9.64 -0.04
N GLU A 72 -3.34 10.06 -1.29
CA GLU A 72 -2.44 10.96 -2.03
C GLU A 72 -1.00 10.41 -2.15
N ILE A 73 -0.84 9.08 -2.17
CA ILE A 73 0.44 8.42 -2.40
C ILE A 73 0.56 8.10 -3.89
N PRO A 74 1.56 8.62 -4.61
CA PRO A 74 1.76 8.30 -6.01
C PRO A 74 1.97 6.79 -6.21
N ALA A 75 1.04 6.13 -6.90
CA ALA A 75 1.15 4.71 -7.21
C ALA A 75 2.13 4.42 -8.35
N ILE A 76 2.41 5.42 -9.18
CA ILE A 76 3.42 5.39 -10.22
C ILE A 76 4.21 6.67 -10.03
N ASN A 77 5.47 6.52 -9.65
CA ASN A 77 6.42 7.62 -9.68
C ASN A 77 6.85 7.76 -11.15
N TYR A 78 6.04 8.45 -11.94
CA TYR A 78 6.52 8.96 -13.22
C TYR A 78 7.45 10.11 -12.85
N ASP A 79 8.73 10.01 -13.18
CA ASP A 79 9.64 11.12 -12.91
C ASP A 79 9.07 12.35 -13.62
N VAL A 80 8.98 13.48 -12.91
CA VAL A 80 8.41 14.70 -13.47
C VAL A 80 9.27 15.16 -14.65
N ASP A 81 10.56 14.83 -14.62
CA ASP A 81 11.50 15.11 -15.69
C ASP A 81 11.26 14.19 -16.91
N ASP A 82 10.99 12.89 -16.70
CA ASP A 82 10.58 11.97 -17.78
C ASP A 82 9.27 12.43 -18.45
N PHE A 83 8.31 12.90 -17.65
CA PHE A 83 7.05 13.46 -18.17
C PHE A 83 7.29 14.72 -18.99
N LYS A 84 8.18 15.61 -18.55
CA LYS A 84 8.53 16.83 -19.30
C LYS A 84 9.22 16.49 -20.61
N GLU A 85 10.19 15.59 -20.59
CA GLU A 85 10.91 15.17 -21.80
C GLU A 85 9.94 14.56 -22.83
N GLU A 86 9.01 13.72 -22.38
CA GLU A 86 8.00 13.13 -23.27
C GLU A 86 7.00 14.18 -23.78
N ALA A 87 6.55 15.11 -22.93
CA ALA A 87 5.68 16.22 -23.35
C ALA A 87 6.36 17.15 -24.36
N GLU A 88 7.63 17.50 -24.14
CA GLU A 88 8.43 18.30 -25.08
C GLU A 88 8.67 17.57 -26.40
N TRP A 89 8.89 16.26 -26.35
CA TRP A 89 9.02 15.42 -27.54
C TRP A 89 7.74 15.41 -28.37
N ILE A 90 6.56 15.28 -27.73
CA ILE A 90 5.26 15.34 -28.42
C ILE A 90 5.01 16.73 -29.04
N MET A 91 5.34 17.82 -28.33
CA MET A 91 5.10 19.18 -28.82
C MET A 91 6.03 19.63 -29.96
N ARG A 92 7.18 18.96 -30.15
CA ARG A 92 8.13 19.24 -31.24
C ARG A 92 7.82 18.50 -32.54
N LYS A 93 6.80 17.64 -32.55
CA LYS A 93 6.41 16.82 -33.69
C LYS A 93 5.20 17.43 -34.42
#